data_AF-W2M5U0-F1
#
_entry.id   AF-W2M5U0-F1
#
_cell.length_a   1.000
_cell.length_b   1.000
_cell.length_c   1.000
_cell.angle_alpha   90.00
_cell.angle_beta   90.00
_cell.angle_gamma   90.00
#
_symmetry.space_group_name_H-M   'P 1'
#
loop_
_entity.id
_entity.type
_entity.pdbx_description
1 polymer ?
#
loop_
_entity_poly.entity_id
_entity_poly.type
_entity_poly.pdbx_seq_one_letter_code
_entity_poly.pdbx_strand_id
1 'polypeptide(L)'
;MISDHEWHLLILKTKGIRHALCIRIFREESKPARNSGHMEYIVRVVDVESGVVWFTRKRFRELYKLHRKLTRLSGQMNECVFPTRRISFAYDRAPALENFLRTTAALVAPSPLTFLHGVALKQLQQF
;
A
#
# COMPACT_ATOMS: atom_id res chain seq x y z
N MET A 1 -21.08 -13.51 23.57
CA MET A 1 -21.10 -12.12 23.07
C MET A 1 -19.96 -11.99 22.09
N ILE A 2 -20.21 -11.43 20.91
CA ILE A 2 -19.14 -11.15 19.97
C ILE A 2 -18.39 -9.89 20.44
N SER A 3 -17.07 -9.92 20.44
CA SER A 3 -16.24 -8.76 20.79
C SER A 3 -16.27 -7.71 19.68
N ASP A 4 -16.01 -6.45 20.02
CA ASP A 4 -15.90 -5.37 19.03
C ASP A 4 -14.86 -5.70 17.95
N HIS A 5 -13.78 -6.40 18.32
CA HIS A 5 -12.76 -6.87 17.39
C HIS A 5 -13.33 -7.89 16.39
N GLU A 6 -13.99 -8.94 16.86
CA GLU A 6 -14.63 -9.95 16.01
C GLU A 6 -15.71 -9.34 15.11
N TRP A 7 -16.46 -8.37 15.64
CA TRP A 7 -17.46 -7.61 14.87
C TRP A 7 -16.82 -6.78 13.77
N HIS A 8 -15.66 -6.19 14.07
CA HIS A 8 -14.87 -5.45 13.09
C HIS A 8 -14.33 -6.35 11.98
N LEU A 9 -13.83 -7.54 12.34
CA LEU A 9 -13.34 -8.53 11.37
C LEU A 9 -14.46 -8.99 10.43
N LEU A 10 -15.68 -9.18 10.95
CA LEU A 10 -16.87 -9.52 10.16
C LEU A 10 -17.29 -8.40 9.20
N ILE A 11 -17.30 -7.14 9.65
CA ILE A 11 -17.58 -5.97 8.79
C ILE A 11 -16.58 -5.89 7.63
N LEU A 12 -15.34 -6.28 7.88
CA LEU A 12 -14.31 -6.21 6.87
C LEU A 12 -14.38 -7.34 5.87
N LYS A 13 -14.60 -8.56 6.36
CA LYS A 13 -14.86 -9.72 5.53
C LYS A 13 -16.08 -9.51 4.62
N THR A 14 -17.17 -8.96 5.16
CA THR A 14 -18.38 -8.63 4.38
C THR A 14 -18.16 -7.53 3.35
N LYS A 15 -17.26 -6.58 3.59
CA LYS A 15 -16.87 -5.54 2.63
C LYS A 15 -15.79 -5.99 1.63
N GLY A 16 -15.31 -7.23 1.73
CA GLY A 16 -14.22 -7.77 0.90
C GLY A 16 -12.86 -7.13 1.18
N ILE A 17 -12.70 -6.58 2.38
CA ILE A 17 -11.53 -5.83 2.81
C ILE A 17 -10.66 -6.76 3.68
N ARG A 18 -9.46 -7.07 3.20
CA ARG A 18 -8.50 -8.00 3.86
C ARG A 18 -7.68 -7.32 4.96
N HIS A 19 -7.45 -8.00 6.07
CA HIS A 19 -6.93 -7.39 7.32
C HIS A 19 -5.44 -7.20 7.39
N ALA A 20 -4.65 -7.99 6.66
CA ALA A 20 -3.21 -8.00 6.85
C ALA A 20 -2.51 -8.17 5.52
N LEU A 21 -1.88 -7.10 5.04
CA LEU A 21 -1.07 -7.09 3.84
C LEU A 21 0.41 -7.02 4.23
N CYS A 22 1.19 -8.04 3.88
CA CYS A 22 2.64 -7.98 3.92
C CYS A 22 3.15 -7.53 2.54
N ILE A 23 3.82 -6.37 2.51
CA ILE A 23 4.26 -5.72 1.27
C ILE A 23 5.79 -5.76 1.19
N ARG A 24 6.34 -6.11 0.02
CA ARG A 24 7.77 -5.97 -0.32
C ARG A 24 7.91 -5.32 -1.68
N ILE A 25 8.94 -4.48 -1.84
CA ILE A 25 9.29 -3.88 -3.11
C ILE A 25 10.62 -4.43 -3.58
N PHE A 26 10.61 -5.04 -4.76
CA PHE A 26 11.80 -5.42 -5.49
C PHE A 26 12.06 -4.37 -6.57
N ARG A 27 13.32 -3.96 -6.69
CA ARG A 27 13.80 -3.23 -7.84
C ARG A 27 14.10 -4.26 -8.93
N GLU A 28 13.33 -4.25 -10.01
CA GLU A 28 13.75 -4.96 -11.22
C GLU A 28 14.79 -4.04 -11.89
N GLU A 29 16.06 -4.45 -11.91
CA GLU A 29 17.05 -3.90 -12.85
C GLU A 29 16.71 -4.38 -14.27
N SER A 30 15.46 -4.22 -14.70
CA SER A 30 15.14 -4.45 -16.10
C SER A 30 15.86 -3.35 -16.87
N LYS A 31 16.85 -3.76 -17.67
CA LYS A 31 17.31 -2.98 -18.82
C LYS A 31 16.04 -2.41 -19.46
N PRO A 32 15.96 -1.09 -19.66
CA PRO A 32 14.73 -0.46 -20.11
C PRO A 32 14.21 -1.26 -21.30
N ALA A 33 13.00 -1.82 -21.17
CA ALA A 33 12.29 -2.37 -22.32
C ALA A 33 12.38 -1.28 -23.39
N ARG A 34 12.90 -1.64 -24.57
CA ARG A 34 13.59 -0.80 -25.57
C ARG A 34 13.01 0.60 -25.88
N ASN A 35 11.82 0.97 -25.38
CA ASN A 35 11.13 2.24 -25.62
C ASN A 35 10.61 3.00 -24.36
N SER A 36 10.96 2.63 -23.11
CA SER A 36 10.51 3.37 -21.91
C SER A 36 11.63 3.51 -20.87
N GLY A 37 12.31 4.67 -20.84
CA GLY A 37 13.39 4.99 -19.88
C GLY A 37 12.90 5.24 -18.43
N HIS A 38 11.76 4.69 -18.03
CA HIS A 38 11.20 4.87 -16.69
C HIS A 38 11.46 3.64 -15.81
N MET A 39 11.96 3.90 -14.61
CA MET A 39 12.16 2.89 -13.58
C MET A 39 10.82 2.37 -13.03
N GLU A 40 10.68 1.05 -12.99
CA GLU A 40 9.54 0.34 -12.41
C GLU A 40 9.92 -0.39 -11.13
N TYR A 41 8.95 -0.54 -10.23
CA TYR A 41 9.06 -1.24 -8.96
C TYR A 41 8.12 -2.44 -9.02
N ILE A 42 8.62 -3.63 -8.69
CA ILE A 42 7.77 -4.81 -8.47
C ILE A 42 7.33 -4.78 -7.01
N VAL A 43 6.03 -4.63 -6.79
CA VAL A 43 5.42 -4.70 -5.47
C VAL A 43 4.85 -6.11 -5.30
N ARG A 44 5.42 -6.87 -4.37
CA ARG A 44 4.86 -8.15 -3.92
C ARG A 44 3.96 -7.89 -2.72
N VAL A 45 2.72 -8.31 -2.81
CA VAL A 45 1.76 -8.23 -1.72
C VAL A 45 1.35 -9.64 -1.35
N VAL A 46 1.39 -9.94 -0.05
CA VAL A 46 0.89 -11.17 0.54
C VAL A 46 -0.28 -10.79 1.42
N ASP A 47 -1.44 -11.35 1.13
CA ASP A 47 -2.53 -11.38 2.09
C ASP A 47 -2.23 -12.46 3.13
N VAL A 48 -1.96 -12.04 4.36
CA VAL A 48 -1.59 -12.94 5.46
C VAL A 48 -2.77 -13.83 5.86
N GLU A 49 -4.01 -13.37 5.68
CA GLU A 49 -5.21 -14.13 6.07
C GLU A 49 -5.46 -15.32 5.13
N SER A 50 -5.32 -15.12 3.82
CA SER A 50 -5.57 -16.18 2.82
C SER A 50 -4.30 -16.87 2.29
N GLY A 51 -3.12 -16.34 2.60
CA GLY A 51 -1.84 -16.79 2.03
C GLY A 51 -1.65 -16.44 0.55
N VAL A 52 -2.62 -15.75 -0.07
CA VAL A 52 -2.56 -15.37 -1.49
C VAL A 52 -1.45 -14.34 -1.70
N VAL A 53 -0.63 -14.59 -2.73
CA VAL A 53 0.49 -13.72 -3.13
C VAL A 53 0.23 -13.19 -4.52
N TRP A 54 0.41 -11.89 -4.72
CA TRP A 54 0.40 -11.29 -6.05
C TRP A 54 1.50 -10.26 -6.22
N PHE A 55 1.81 -9.98 -7.49
CA PHE A 55 2.85 -9.05 -7.89
C PHE A 55 2.21 -7.98 -8.77
N THR A 56 2.53 -6.71 -8.50
CA THR A 56 2.15 -5.59 -9.36
C THR A 56 3.39 -4.81 -9.75
N ARG A 57 3.45 -4.35 -11.01
CA ARG A 57 4.51 -3.44 -11.47
C ARG A 57 3.98 -2.02 -11.39
N LYS A 58 4.73 -1.12 -10.75
CA LYS A 58 4.33 0.28 -10.55
C LYS A 58 5.49 1.22 -10.82
N ARG A 59 5.21 2.34 -11.48
CA ARG A 59 6.14 3.47 -11.56
C ARG A 59 6.03 4.36 -10.34
N PHE A 60 7.09 5.12 -10.07
CA PHE A 60 7.11 6.12 -9.00
C PHE A 60 5.89 7.07 -9.04
N ARG A 61 5.50 7.52 -10.23
CA ARG A 61 4.36 8.44 -10.41
C ARG A 61 3.03 7.80 -9.96
N GLU A 62 2.89 6.50 -10.09
CA GLU A 62 1.68 5.76 -9.70
C GLU A 62 1.61 5.65 -8.17
N LEU A 63 2.73 5.33 -7.52
CA LEU A 63 2.84 5.34 -6.05
C LEU A 63 2.60 6.73 -5.47
N TYR A 64 3.07 7.78 -6.14
CA TYR A 64 2.79 9.16 -5.73
C TYR A 64 1.31 9.55 -5.88
N LYS A 65 0.63 9.06 -6.94
CA LYS A 65 -0.83 9.23 -7.09
C LYS A 65 -1.59 8.53 -5.95
N LEU A 66 -1.15 7.32 -5.58
CA LEU A 66 -1.72 6.58 -4.45
C LEU A 66 -1.58 7.38 -3.15
N HIS A 67 -0.38 7.87 -2.83
CA HIS A 67 -0.15 8.76 -1.68
C HIS A 67 -1.14 9.92 -1.67
N ARG A 68 -1.22 10.71 -2.77
CA ARG A 68 -2.15 11.84 -2.82
C ARG A 68 -3.62 11.47 -2.62
N LYS A 69 -4.04 10.26 -3.00
CA LYS A 69 -5.40 9.78 -2.74
C LYS A 69 -5.57 9.46 -1.25
N LEU A 70 -4.62 8.78 -0.63
CA LEU A 70 -4.68 8.37 0.78
C LEU A 70 -4.62 9.55 1.75
N THR A 71 -3.72 10.52 1.49
CA THR A 71 -3.59 11.78 2.24
C THR A 71 -4.92 12.57 2.31
N ARG A 72 -5.79 12.42 1.29
CA ARG A 72 -7.12 13.06 1.27
C ARG A 72 -8.18 12.29 2.07
N LEU A 73 -7.95 11.03 2.38
CA LEU A 73 -8.92 10.16 3.04
C LEU A 73 -8.81 10.21 4.56
N SER A 74 -7.63 10.42 5.13
CA SER A 74 -7.45 10.50 6.58
C SER A 74 -6.26 11.38 6.94
N GLY A 75 -6.44 12.22 7.98
CA GLY A 75 -5.36 13.06 8.50
C GLY A 75 -4.18 12.25 9.03
N GLN A 76 -4.40 11.02 9.51
CA GLN A 76 -3.33 10.11 9.93
C GLN A 76 -2.41 9.70 8.75
N MET A 77 -2.93 9.70 7.52
CA MET A 77 -2.12 9.45 6.33
C MET A 77 -1.17 10.61 6.00
N ASN A 78 -1.38 11.81 6.57
CA ASN A 78 -0.45 12.94 6.40
C ASN A 78 0.89 12.70 7.10
N GLU A 79 0.91 11.87 8.15
CA GLU A 79 2.12 11.53 8.89
C GLU A 79 3.00 10.53 8.12
N CYS A 80 2.44 9.82 7.15
CA CYS A 80 3.19 8.93 6.26
C CYS A 80 4.02 9.73 5.25
N VAL A 81 5.30 9.94 5.56
CA VAL A 81 6.22 10.68 4.68
C VAL A 81 6.43 9.91 3.36
N PHE A 82 6.00 10.51 2.25
CA PHE A 82 6.27 9.97 0.92
C PHE A 82 7.68 10.36 0.44
N PRO A 83 8.50 9.42 -0.08
CA PRO A 83 9.86 9.71 -0.53
C PRO A 83 9.85 10.52 -1.85
N THR A 84 9.86 11.84 -1.73
CA THR A 84 9.90 12.75 -2.89
C THR A 84 11.32 12.88 -3.48
N ARG A 85 11.41 13.41 -4.71
CA ARG A 85 12.66 13.50 -5.51
C ARG A 85 13.84 14.20 -4.82
N ARG A 86 13.59 15.03 -3.79
CA ARG A 86 14.64 15.73 -3.04
C ARG A 86 15.38 14.84 -2.03
N ILE A 87 14.78 13.71 -1.63
CA ILE A 87 15.23 12.91 -0.48
C ILE A 87 16.00 11.64 -0.92
N SER A 88 15.92 11.25 -2.20
CA SER A 88 16.55 10.00 -2.65
C SER A 88 17.01 10.03 -4.11
N PHE A 89 18.29 9.74 -4.31
CA PHE A 89 18.80 9.29 -5.60
C PHE A 89 18.06 8.01 -6.00
N ALA A 90 17.90 7.76 -7.31
CA ALA A 90 17.07 6.67 -7.82
C ALA A 90 17.47 5.27 -7.29
N TYR A 91 18.70 5.11 -6.79
CA TYR A 91 19.19 3.88 -6.19
C TYR A 91 18.60 3.57 -4.80
N ASP A 92 18.13 4.57 -4.05
CA ASP A 92 17.77 4.41 -2.63
C ASP A 92 16.25 4.51 -2.35
N ARG A 93 15.43 4.55 -3.41
CA ARG A 93 13.99 4.79 -3.29
C ARG A 93 13.16 3.58 -2.88
N ALA A 94 13.60 2.39 -3.24
CA ALA A 94 12.81 1.18 -3.04
C ALA A 94 12.52 0.90 -1.54
N PRO A 95 13.51 0.98 -0.63
CA PRO A 95 13.25 0.79 0.80
C PRO A 95 12.29 1.83 1.37
N ALA A 96 12.42 3.09 0.96
CA ALA A 96 11.55 4.17 1.44
C ALA A 96 10.10 4.02 0.92
N LEU A 97 9.93 3.60 -0.34
CA LEU A 97 8.62 3.30 -0.90
C LEU A 97 7.99 2.06 -0.24
N GLU A 98 8.80 1.05 0.07
CA GLU A 98 8.35 -0.13 0.80
C GLU A 98 7.84 0.24 2.19
N ASN A 99 8.63 1.03 2.92
CA ASN A 99 8.26 1.52 4.24
C ASN A 99 6.95 2.33 4.18
N PHE A 100 6.84 3.24 3.21
CA PHE A 100 5.60 4.00 2.99
C PHE A 100 4.38 3.09 2.79
N LEU A 101 4.46 2.10 1.91
CA LEU A 101 3.35 1.19 1.63
C LEU A 101 2.99 0.34 2.86
N ARG A 102 3.99 -0.14 3.60
CA ARG A 102 3.78 -0.92 4.84
C ARG A 102 3.10 -0.09 5.92
N THR A 103 3.61 1.10 6.21
CA THR A 103 3.04 1.99 7.23
C THR A 103 1.60 2.37 6.87
N THR A 104 1.36 2.70 5.60
CA THR A 104 0.00 3.00 5.14
C THR A 104 -0.92 1.79 5.30
N ALA A 105 -0.50 0.59 4.89
CA ALA A 105 -1.31 -0.61 5.04
C ALA A 105 -1.62 -0.93 6.50
N ALA A 106 -0.67 -0.71 7.41
CA ALA A 106 -0.83 -0.92 8.84
C ALA A 106 -1.80 0.08 9.49
N LEU A 107 -1.73 1.36 9.11
CA LEU A 107 -2.65 2.39 9.62
C LEU A 107 -4.08 2.26 9.06
N VAL A 108 -4.22 1.53 7.95
CA VAL A 108 -5.48 1.34 7.25
C VAL A 108 -6.11 -0.03 7.58
N ALA A 109 -5.43 -0.92 8.31
CA ALA A 109 -5.98 -2.15 8.89
C ALA A 109 -6.19 -1.99 10.42
N PRO A 110 -7.28 -2.50 11.02
CA PRO A 110 -8.10 -1.75 11.98
C PRO A 110 -7.64 -1.70 13.45
N SER A 111 -7.99 -0.58 14.11
CA SER A 111 -9.10 -0.50 15.10
C SER A 111 -9.94 0.76 14.83
N PRO A 112 -11.25 0.74 15.13
CA PRO A 112 -12.30 0.51 14.13
C PRO A 112 -12.15 1.37 12.86
N LEU A 113 -12.18 0.73 11.71
CA LEU A 113 -12.32 1.35 10.40
C LEU A 113 -13.58 2.20 10.34
N THR A 114 -13.33 3.50 10.39
CA THR A 114 -14.22 4.50 9.83
C THR A 114 -14.46 4.20 8.34
N PHE A 115 -15.57 4.71 7.79
CA PHE A 115 -15.87 4.60 6.36
C PHE A 115 -14.67 4.97 5.47
N LEU A 116 -13.93 6.01 5.86
CA LEU A 116 -12.76 6.51 5.13
C LEU A 116 -11.58 5.53 5.15
N HIS A 117 -11.30 4.88 6.29
CA HIS A 117 -10.27 3.86 6.34
C HIS A 117 -10.66 2.64 5.48
N GLY A 118 -11.94 2.26 5.45
CA GLY A 118 -12.40 1.18 4.57
C GLY A 118 -12.18 1.48 3.09
N VAL A 119 -12.39 2.72 2.66
CA VAL A 119 -12.08 3.17 1.29
C VAL A 119 -10.57 3.12 1.01
N ALA A 120 -9.74 3.55 1.95
CA ALA A 120 -8.29 3.50 1.82
C ALA A 120 -7.77 2.06 1.67
N LEU A 121 -8.30 1.11 2.45
CA LEU A 121 -7.86 -0.29 2.41
C LEU A 121 -8.23 -0.96 1.08
N LYS A 122 -9.45 -0.68 0.60
CA LYS A 122 -9.90 -1.13 -0.72
C LYS A 122 -9.00 -0.58 -1.84
N GLN A 123 -8.62 0.70 -1.78
CA GLN A 123 -7.69 1.27 -2.76
C GLN A 123 -6.33 0.56 -2.72
N LEU A 124 -5.80 0.23 -1.53
CA LEU A 124 -4.53 -0.51 -1.40
C LEU A 124 -4.59 -1.93 -1.96
N GLN A 125 -5.73 -2.61 -1.82
CA GLN A 125 -5.89 -4.00 -2.28
C GLN A 125 -6.12 -4.10 -3.78
N GLN A 126 -6.72 -3.09 -4.38
CA GLN A 126 -6.98 -3.03 -5.82
C GLN A 126 -5.84 -2.40 -6.62
N PHE A 127 -4.79 -1.90 -5.94
CA PHE A 127 -3.65 -1.24 -6.56
C PHE A 127 -2.61 -2.25 -7.06
#